data_AF-A0A956IZD4-F1
#
_entry.id   AF-A0A956IZD4-F1
#
_cell.length_a   1.000
_cell.length_b   1.000
_cell.length_c   1.000
_cell.angle_alpha   90.00
_cell.angle_beta   90.00
_cell.angle_gamma   90.00
#
_symmetry.space_group_name_H-M   'P 1'
#
loop_
_entity.id
_entity.type
_entity.pdbx_description
1 polymer ?
#
loop_
_entity_poly.entity_id
_entity_poly.type
_entity_poly.pdbx_seq_one_letter_code
_entity_poly.pdbx_strand_id
1 'polypeptide(L)'
;MSAELAIVILGCRVEPGGDVRGALKRRLARGARVFREHGARWVIVSGGKRWQGISEAQAMRHELERLGVPGELILEEARSCSTRENAFFSRALLDAHAIDHIRLVTCDFHMRRAAGLFRD
;
A
#
# COMPACT_ATOMS: atom_id res chain seq x y z
N MET A 1 13.71 15.76 15.78
CA MET A 1 13.34 15.49 14.37
C MET A 1 12.01 14.78 14.40
N SER A 2 10.99 15.27 13.70
CA SER A 2 9.72 14.55 13.59
C SER A 2 9.96 13.39 12.63
N ALA A 3 9.78 12.17 13.10
CA ALA A 3 9.73 10.98 12.24
C ALA A 3 8.74 11.21 11.09
N GLU A 4 9.16 10.89 9.86
CA GLU A 4 8.29 10.94 8.69
C GLU A 4 7.50 9.65 8.60
N LEU A 5 6.21 9.76 8.29
CA LEU A 5 5.26 8.66 8.43
C LEU A 5 4.57 8.35 7.11
N ALA A 6 4.73 7.12 6.64
CA ALA A 6 3.95 6.58 5.53
C ALA A 6 2.85 5.62 6.01
N ILE A 7 1.82 5.49 5.20
CA ILE A 7 0.90 4.35 5.26
C ILE A 7 1.30 3.38 4.15
N VAL A 8 1.61 2.14 4.48
CA VAL A 8 1.93 1.11 3.48
C VAL A 8 0.75 0.14 3.40
N ILE A 9 0.12 0.07 2.23
CA ILE A 9 -1.02 -0.83 1.97
C ILE A 9 -0.55 -1.97 1.09
N LEU A 10 -0.74 -3.21 1.54
CA LEU A 10 -0.35 -4.39 0.78
C LEU A 10 -1.46 -4.84 -0.17
N GLY A 11 -1.03 -5.19 -1.38
CA GLY A 11 -1.82 -5.77 -2.45
C GLY A 11 -2.54 -7.05 -2.05
N CYS A 12 -3.62 -7.27 -2.76
CA CYS A 12 -4.43 -8.47 -2.76
C CYS A 12 -5.01 -8.58 -4.16
N ARG A 13 -5.41 -9.79 -4.56
CA ARG A 13 -6.01 -10.04 -5.87
C ARG A 13 -6.99 -8.94 -6.27
N VAL A 14 -6.78 -8.41 -7.47
CA VAL A 14 -7.66 -7.47 -8.16
C VAL A 14 -8.50 -8.28 -9.15
N GLU A 15 -9.72 -7.82 -9.41
CA GLU A 15 -10.56 -8.46 -10.41
C GLU A 15 -10.05 -8.17 -11.84
N PRO A 16 -10.34 -9.05 -12.80
CA PRO A 16 -10.10 -8.73 -14.21
C PRO A 16 -10.74 -7.37 -14.57
N GLY A 17 -9.96 -6.47 -15.17
CA GLY A 17 -10.40 -5.11 -15.50
C GLY A 17 -10.08 -4.03 -14.45
N GLY A 18 -9.42 -4.37 -13.33
CA GLY A 18 -8.93 -3.39 -12.35
C GLY A 18 -9.87 -3.10 -11.19
N ASP A 19 -11.01 -3.78 -11.13
CA ASP A 19 -11.99 -3.65 -10.06
C ASP A 19 -11.43 -4.14 -8.70
N VAL A 20 -11.49 -3.30 -7.67
CA VAL A 20 -11.08 -3.67 -6.32
C VAL A 20 -12.28 -4.16 -5.49
N ARG A 21 -12.19 -5.40 -4.99
CA ARG A 21 -13.28 -6.04 -4.23
C ARG A 21 -12.80 -6.72 -2.95
N GLY A 22 -13.78 -7.14 -2.15
CA GLY A 22 -13.55 -7.99 -0.97
C GLY A 22 -12.49 -7.43 -0.02
N ALA A 23 -11.45 -8.25 0.23
CA ALA A 23 -10.38 -7.90 1.16
C ALA A 23 -9.58 -6.66 0.73
N LEU A 24 -9.32 -6.51 -0.57
CA LEU A 24 -8.56 -5.36 -1.08
C LEU A 24 -9.32 -4.05 -0.83
N LYS A 25 -10.61 -4.02 -1.17
CA LYS A 25 -11.47 -2.85 -0.94
C LYS A 25 -11.50 -2.44 0.54
N ARG A 26 -11.61 -3.41 1.46
CA ARG A 26 -11.57 -3.14 2.91
C ARG A 26 -10.23 -2.56 3.37
N ARG A 27 -9.11 -3.06 2.83
CA ARG A 27 -7.76 -2.52 3.14
C ARG A 27 -7.63 -1.09 2.66
N LEU A 28 -8.06 -0.79 1.43
CA LEU A 28 -7.99 0.56 0.85
C LEU A 28 -8.86 1.55 1.63
N ALA A 29 -10.10 1.16 1.97
CA ALA A 29 -10.97 1.95 2.82
C ALA A 29 -10.35 2.23 4.20
N ARG A 30 -9.69 1.23 4.81
CA ARG A 30 -8.96 1.43 6.07
C ARG A 30 -7.76 2.35 5.90
N GLY A 31 -6.97 2.19 4.85
CA GLY A 31 -5.82 3.05 4.54
C GLY A 31 -6.22 4.50 4.34
N ALA A 32 -7.24 4.77 3.52
CA ALA A 32 -7.79 6.11 3.32
C ALA A 32 -8.34 6.72 4.63
N ARG A 33 -8.98 5.91 5.48
CA ARG A 33 -9.41 6.36 6.81
C ARG A 33 -8.23 6.75 7.69
N VAL A 34 -7.19 5.91 7.78
CA VAL A 34 -5.98 6.18 8.56
C VAL A 34 -5.27 7.44 8.06
N PHE A 35 -5.22 7.65 6.74
CA PHE A 35 -4.66 8.84 6.11
C PHE A 35 -5.37 10.11 6.61
N ARG A 36 -6.71 10.13 6.58
CA ARG A 36 -7.51 11.27 7.05
C ARG A 36 -7.41 11.50 8.56
N GLU A 37 -7.38 10.44 9.37
CA GLU A 37 -7.39 10.54 10.84
C GLU A 37 -6.03 10.95 11.42
N HIS A 38 -4.93 10.59 10.76
CA HIS A 38 -3.60 10.71 11.36
C HIS A 38 -2.56 11.44 10.51
N GLY A 39 -2.92 11.95 9.34
CA GLY A 39 -2.05 12.79 8.49
C GLY A 39 -0.71 12.15 8.16
N ALA A 40 -0.70 11.18 7.24
CA ALA A 40 0.55 10.66 6.69
C ALA A 40 0.99 11.50 5.49
N ARG A 41 2.29 11.73 5.33
CA ARG A 41 2.82 12.46 4.17
C ARG A 41 2.69 11.64 2.88
N TRP A 42 2.83 10.32 3.00
CA TRP A 42 2.84 9.40 1.86
C TRP A 42 1.94 8.19 2.11
N VAL A 43 1.31 7.71 1.04
CA VAL A 43 0.63 6.42 0.99
C VAL A 43 1.32 5.55 -0.06
N ILE A 44 1.92 4.45 0.36
CA ILE A 44 2.55 3.48 -0.53
C ILE A 44 1.56 2.34 -0.78
N VAL A 45 1.28 2.05 -2.04
CA VAL A 45 0.51 0.88 -2.47
C VAL A 45 1.45 -0.14 -3.12
N SER A 46 1.56 -1.33 -2.52
CA SER A 46 2.55 -2.34 -2.93
C SER A 46 1.91 -3.62 -3.43
N GLY A 47 2.09 -3.89 -4.71
CA GLY A 47 1.58 -5.07 -5.42
C GLY A 47 1.84 -5.00 -6.92
N GLY A 48 2.73 -5.86 -7.42
CA GLY A 48 3.13 -5.94 -8.82
C GLY A 48 2.43 -7.01 -9.66
N LYS A 49 1.60 -7.87 -9.07
CA LYS A 49 0.81 -8.84 -9.86
C LYS A 49 -0.12 -8.09 -10.81
N ARG A 50 -0.22 -8.60 -12.04
CA ARG A 50 -1.03 -7.99 -13.09
C ARG A 50 -2.23 -8.84 -13.46
N TRP A 51 -3.36 -8.18 -13.67
CA TRP A 51 -4.61 -8.79 -14.13
C TRP A 51 -5.08 -8.03 -15.36
N GLN A 52 -5.03 -8.68 -16.53
CA GLN A 52 -5.31 -8.05 -17.83
C GLN A 52 -4.49 -6.75 -18.06
N GLY A 53 -3.20 -6.79 -17.71
CA GLY A 53 -2.27 -5.67 -17.90
C GLY A 53 -2.20 -4.67 -16.73
N ILE A 54 -3.22 -4.60 -15.87
CA ILE A 54 -3.29 -3.66 -14.74
C ILE A 54 -2.62 -4.28 -13.52
N SER A 55 -1.64 -3.59 -12.90
CA SER A 55 -1.04 -4.05 -11.65
C SER A 55 -1.96 -3.83 -10.44
N GLU A 56 -1.76 -4.60 -9.37
CA GLU A 56 -2.46 -4.37 -8.11
C GLU A 56 -2.25 -2.94 -7.60
N ALA A 57 -1.02 -2.43 -7.63
CA ALA A 57 -0.69 -1.05 -7.24
C ALA A 57 -1.44 0.01 -8.05
N GLN A 58 -1.56 -0.16 -9.37
CA GLN A 58 -2.31 0.76 -10.24
C GLN A 58 -3.79 0.80 -9.87
N ALA A 59 -4.43 -0.37 -9.70
CA ALA A 59 -5.83 -0.45 -9.28
C ALA A 59 -6.04 0.16 -7.88
N MET A 60 -5.11 -0.07 -6.96
CA MET A 60 -5.14 0.49 -5.61
C MET A 60 -5.02 2.01 -5.60
N ARG A 61 -4.13 2.59 -6.42
CA ARG A 61 -4.00 4.04 -6.59
C ARG A 61 -5.34 4.66 -6.98
N HIS A 62 -5.96 4.15 -8.04
CA HIS A 62 -7.23 4.68 -8.54
C HIS A 62 -8.34 4.64 -7.49
N GLU A 63 -8.44 3.55 -6.71
CA GLU A 63 -9.44 3.50 -5.64
C GLU A 63 -9.13 4.49 -4.50
N LEU A 64 -7.87 4.67 -4.12
CA LEU A 64 -7.51 5.64 -3.07
C LEU A 64 -7.81 7.08 -3.50
N GLU A 65 -7.56 7.42 -4.77
CA GLU A 65 -7.95 8.71 -5.36
C GLU A 65 -9.48 8.89 -5.26
N ARG A 66 -10.27 7.85 -5.60
CA ARG A 66 -11.73 7.86 -5.42
C ARG A 66 -12.18 8.01 -3.97
N LEU A 67 -11.37 7.53 -3.02
CA LEU A 67 -11.62 7.66 -1.58
C LEU A 67 -11.12 9.01 -1.01
N GLY A 68 -10.59 9.90 -1.86
CA GLY A 68 -10.18 11.25 -1.50
C GLY A 68 -8.74 11.39 -1.00
N VAL A 69 -7.87 10.40 -1.26
CA VAL A 69 -6.42 10.56 -1.04
C VAL A 69 -5.83 11.29 -2.24
N PRO A 70 -5.11 12.41 -2.06
CA PRO A 70 -4.49 13.13 -3.18
C PRO A 70 -3.48 12.25 -3.92
N GLY A 71 -3.60 12.18 -5.24
CA GLY A 71 -2.81 11.27 -6.08
C GLY A 71 -1.31 11.55 -6.03
N GLU A 72 -0.92 12.80 -5.82
CA GLU A 72 0.47 13.23 -5.66
C GLU A 72 1.13 12.71 -4.37
N LEU A 73 0.33 12.23 -3.40
CA LEU A 73 0.81 11.63 -2.16
C LEU A 73 0.80 10.09 -2.22
N ILE A 74 0.40 9.51 -3.34
CA ILE A 74 0.35 8.06 -3.54
C ILE A 74 1.57 7.60 -4.34
N LEU A 75 2.36 6.71 -3.74
CA LEU A 75 3.50 6.06 -4.37
C LEU A 75 3.14 4.61 -4.73
N GLU A 76 3.38 4.24 -5.97
CA GLU A 76 3.11 2.89 -6.48
C GLU A 76 4.37 2.02 -6.46
N GLU A 77 4.26 0.86 -5.82
CA GLU A 77 5.23 -0.23 -5.93
C GLU A 77 4.60 -1.37 -6.73
N ALA A 78 4.94 -1.46 -8.02
CA ALA A 78 4.31 -2.35 -8.99
C ALA A 78 5.20 -3.53 -9.45
N ARG A 79 6.22 -3.91 -8.67
CA ARG A 79 7.18 -4.98 -8.98
C ARG A 79 6.96 -6.25 -8.18
N SER A 80 6.48 -6.13 -6.95
CA SER A 80 6.35 -7.24 -6.01
C SER A 80 5.34 -8.31 -6.44
N CYS A 81 5.67 -9.59 -6.21
CA CYS A 81 4.77 -10.72 -6.45
C CYS A 81 4.55 -11.57 -5.18
N SER A 82 5.19 -11.20 -4.07
CA SER A 82 5.12 -11.88 -2.78
C SER A 82 5.17 -10.89 -1.61
N THR A 83 4.72 -11.31 -0.42
CA THR A 83 4.76 -10.44 0.77
C THR A 83 6.19 -10.01 1.15
N ARG A 84 7.21 -10.85 0.87
CA ARG A 84 8.61 -10.51 1.12
C ARG A 84 9.10 -9.42 0.17
N GLU A 85 8.76 -9.54 -1.11
CA GLU A 85 9.06 -8.52 -2.11
C GLU A 85 8.31 -7.22 -1.85
N ASN A 86 7.07 -7.28 -1.35
CA ASN A 86 6.36 -6.07 -0.94
C ASN A 86 7.20 -5.27 0.07
N ALA A 87 7.73 -5.93 1.11
CA ALA A 87 8.58 -5.28 2.10
C ALA A 87 9.87 -4.73 1.48
N PHE A 88 10.57 -5.56 0.71
CA PHE A 88 11.83 -5.19 0.07
C PHE A 88 11.70 -4.00 -0.90
N PHE A 89 10.73 -4.03 -1.81
CA PHE A 89 10.53 -2.96 -2.78
C PHE A 89 9.88 -1.72 -2.16
N SER A 90 9.01 -1.87 -1.16
CA SER A 90 8.49 -0.72 -0.42
C SER A 90 9.60 0.00 0.34
N ARG A 91 10.61 -0.72 0.87
CA ARG A 91 11.76 -0.11 1.56
C ARG A 91 12.51 0.88 0.68
N ALA A 92 12.72 0.56 -0.59
CA ALA A 92 13.38 1.48 -1.52
C ALA A 92 12.61 2.81 -1.69
N LEU A 93 11.28 2.77 -1.70
CA LEU A 93 10.45 3.99 -1.76
C LEU A 93 10.49 4.77 -0.45
N LEU A 94 10.46 4.08 0.70
CA LEU A 94 10.57 4.69 2.02
C LEU A 94 11.90 5.43 2.16
N ASP A 95 13.01 4.80 1.78
CA ASP A 95 14.35 5.38 1.84
C ASP A 95 14.49 6.61 0.93
N ALA A 96 13.98 6.52 -0.31
CA ALA A 96 14.00 7.63 -1.27
C ALA A 96 13.24 8.88 -0.78
N HIS A 97 12.31 8.71 0.16
CA HIS A 97 11.48 9.78 0.73
C HIS A 97 11.84 10.10 2.18
N ALA A 98 12.95 9.57 2.70
CA ALA A 98 13.41 9.73 4.08
C ALA A 98 12.35 9.36 5.13
N ILE A 99 11.59 8.28 4.87
CA ILE A 99 10.51 7.79 5.73
C ILE A 99 11.07 6.68 6.63
N ASP A 100 11.05 6.91 7.93
CA ASP A 100 11.60 6.01 8.96
C ASP A 100 10.51 5.31 9.79
N HIS A 101 9.25 5.75 9.68
CA HIS A 101 8.12 5.11 10.34
C HIS A 101 6.98 4.80 9.36
N ILE A 102 6.31 3.66 9.60
CA ILE A 102 5.17 3.25 8.79
C ILE A 102 3.96 2.82 9.62
N ARG A 103 2.77 3.03 9.05
CA ARG A 103 1.54 2.31 9.41
C ARG A 103 1.25 1.27 8.35
N LEU A 104 1.40 0.00 8.69
CA LEU A 104 1.16 -1.11 7.78
C LEU A 104 -0.33 -1.50 7.75
N VAL A 105 -0.92 -1.56 6.57
CA VAL A 105 -2.31 -1.98 6.33
C VAL A 105 -2.32 -3.24 5.46
N THR A 106 -2.83 -4.34 6.03
CA THR A 106 -3.08 -5.62 5.34
C THR A 106 -4.28 -6.31 6.00
N CYS A 107 -4.54 -7.58 5.71
CA CYS A 107 -5.53 -8.35 6.47
C CYS A 107 -4.95 -8.92 7.77
N ASP A 108 -5.81 -9.00 8.77
CA ASP A 108 -5.65 -9.65 10.07
C ASP A 108 -4.81 -10.94 10.03
N PHE A 109 -5.16 -11.92 9.21
CA PHE A 109 -4.42 -13.19 9.14
C PHE A 109 -3.03 -13.09 8.48
N HIS A 110 -2.72 -12.01 7.77
CA HIS A 110 -1.40 -11.74 7.20
C HIS A 110 -0.57 -10.78 8.03
N MET A 111 -1.15 -10.11 9.03
CA MET A 111 -0.49 -9.05 9.78
C MET A 111 0.78 -9.53 10.47
N ARG A 112 0.76 -10.70 11.12
CA ARG A 112 1.96 -11.25 11.80
C ARG A 112 3.14 -11.44 10.84
N ARG A 113 2.90 -12.09 9.70
CA ARG A 113 3.94 -12.32 8.67
C ARG A 113 4.45 -11.01 8.09
N ALA A 114 3.54 -10.12 7.72
CA ALA A 114 3.89 -8.86 7.11
C ALA A 114 4.67 -7.96 8.09
N ALA A 115 4.24 -7.87 9.34
CA ALA A 115 4.92 -7.07 10.35
C ALA A 115 6.36 -7.56 10.63
N GLY A 116 6.62 -8.88 10.61
CA GLY A 116 7.98 -9.41 10.71
C GLY A 116 8.86 -8.91 9.57
N LEU A 117 8.40 -9.08 8.33
CA LEU A 117 9.15 -8.71 7.12
C LEU A 117 9.42 -7.20 6.97
N PHE A 118 8.62 -6.34 7.59
CA PHE A 118 8.81 -4.88 7.58
C PHE A 118 9.63 -4.36 8.78
N ARG A 119 9.96 -5.24 9.74
CA ARG A 119 10.84 -4.93 10.88
C ARG A 119 12.28 -5.40 10.69
N ASP A 120 12.47 -6.39 9.81
CA ASP A 120 13.78 -6.93 9.40
C ASP A 120 14.52 -5.98 8.45
#